data_AF-A0A1L7XD20-F1
#
_entry.id   AF-A0A1L7XD20-F1
#
_cell.length_a   1.000
_cell.length_b   1.000
_cell.length_c   1.000
_cell.angle_alpha   90.00
_cell.angle_beta   90.00
_cell.angle_gamma   90.00
#
_symmetry.space_group_name_H-M   'P 1'
#
loop_
_entity.id
_entity.type
_entity.pdbx_description
1 polymer ?
#
loop_
_entity_poly.entity_id
_entity_poly.type
_entity_poly.pdbx_seq_one_letter_code
_entity_poly.pdbx_strand_id
1 'polypeptide(L)'
;MDSQQLARHDFSQNSYAVQATNGSGSDSSALAPPVIPPYNPAPTRQSGFPMFHDGDVLIVSPTGKQWKLHSLILAQASPVLNKILATAEPAHLTKKDRDAGKTIFFKLEMIDDPKFKGVDPEGLRYKSFRSVGVSSRILTLPPNINGLGDKVGYNKIYDNFFRCMYNLKPEVQLDDDPLARCYIIDCTGLLQAAEFLGAIPVIRVVVEAHLLRLNQVLWHHISEKAENWIHIAAKLHSPLMFRECMIHLVGKYHLKDGINEDILRHPQHGDLGQQIWGLIELKAKELKDKKLHVERQLMEFYPYRMCHKEDATTVPGRAIYANDIYLWQSLSLCRQYFSSAFCANLHHRASDGGLAFYRTIGAADASYLRTVTLERFHTSFDMSAKGKVCLAAALETIKADLKPVVKDLLIDRSQATRTPDTPLFDHFTCTEVLDEELPWYEPPAQYKDEDLNMLGGENSGS
;
A
#
# COMPACT_ATOMS: atom_id res chain seq x y z
N MET A 1 -31.74 -4.00 40.75
CA MET A 1 -30.78 -4.69 41.63
C MET A 1 -29.68 -5.20 40.72
N ASP A 2 -28.47 -4.65 40.59
CA ASP A 2 -27.76 -3.43 40.99
C ASP A 2 -26.63 -3.35 39.93
N SER A 3 -26.43 -2.25 39.19
CA SER A 3 -25.69 -1.03 39.56
C SER A 3 -24.18 -1.22 39.86
N GLN A 4 -23.36 -0.71 38.93
CA GLN A 4 -21.99 -0.14 39.10
C GLN A 4 -20.83 -1.12 39.37
N GLN A 5 -19.55 -0.92 38.97
CA GLN A 5 -18.68 0.24 38.69
C GLN A 5 -17.65 -0.18 37.59
N LEU A 6 -17.26 0.61 36.57
CA LEU A 6 -16.41 1.83 36.53
C LEU A 6 -15.07 1.72 37.27
N ALA A 7 -14.00 1.43 36.53
CA ALA A 7 -12.62 1.73 36.91
C ALA A 7 -11.93 2.50 35.77
N ARG A 8 -11.85 3.82 35.94
CA ARG A 8 -10.93 4.72 35.24
C ARG A 8 -9.54 4.51 35.85
N HIS A 9 -8.51 4.37 35.02
CA HIS A 9 -7.13 4.49 35.47
C HIS A 9 -6.52 5.76 34.88
N ASP A 10 -6.21 6.68 35.78
CA ASP A 10 -5.44 7.90 35.56
C ASP A 10 -4.03 7.56 35.05
N PHE A 11 -3.66 8.14 33.91
CA PHE A 11 -2.26 8.24 33.49
C PHE A 11 -1.64 9.47 34.13
N SER A 12 -0.97 9.24 35.25
CA SER A 12 -0.05 10.18 35.89
C SER A 12 1.17 10.39 34.98
N GLN A 13 1.46 11.67 34.72
CA GLN A 13 2.67 12.17 34.10
C GLN A 13 3.91 11.72 34.88
N ASN A 14 4.91 11.15 34.19
CA ASN A 14 6.27 11.14 34.71
C ASN A 14 7.25 11.50 33.61
N SER A 15 7.75 12.73 33.74
CA SER A 15 8.88 13.34 33.06
C SER A 15 10.17 12.64 33.45
N TYR A 16 10.94 12.17 32.46
CA TYR A 16 12.34 11.81 32.66
C TYR A 16 13.23 12.88 32.06
N ALA A 17 13.80 13.69 32.95
CA ALA A 17 14.87 14.62 32.67
C ALA A 17 16.19 13.84 32.46
N VAL A 18 16.85 14.07 31.33
CA VAL A 18 18.20 13.57 31.06
C VAL A 18 19.20 14.63 31.53
N GLN A 19 20.03 14.26 32.51
CA GLN A 19 21.14 15.06 33.00
C GLN A 19 22.29 15.02 31.98
N ALA A 20 22.68 16.19 31.46
CA ALA A 20 23.88 16.38 30.65
C ALA A 20 25.08 16.65 31.57
N THR A 21 26.13 15.83 31.45
CA THR A 21 27.44 16.04 32.07
C THR A 21 28.36 16.76 31.08
N ASN A 22 28.97 17.85 31.55
CA ASN A 22 29.98 18.63 30.82
C ASN A 22 31.33 17.89 30.81
N GLY A 23 31.96 17.82 29.64
CA GLY A 23 33.35 17.41 29.44
C GLY A 23 33.97 18.23 28.31
N SER A 24 35.08 18.88 28.63
CA SER A 24 35.77 19.92 27.87
C SER A 24 36.79 19.39 26.85
N GLY A 25 36.94 20.12 25.74
CA GLY A 25 38.23 20.34 25.07
C GLY A 25 38.60 19.46 23.87
N SER A 26 38.54 20.03 22.67
CA SER A 26 39.71 20.16 21.78
C SER A 26 39.33 20.86 20.47
N ASP A 27 40.20 21.80 20.08
CA ASP A 27 40.16 22.61 18.86
C ASP A 27 40.21 21.75 17.59
N SER A 28 39.31 22.07 16.65
CA SER A 28 39.55 21.86 15.23
C SER A 28 38.76 22.89 14.43
N SER A 29 39.49 23.82 13.79
CA SER A 29 38.95 24.82 12.89
C SER A 29 38.26 24.18 11.70
N ALA A 30 36.95 24.36 11.57
CA ALA A 30 36.21 24.10 10.35
C ALA A 30 35.50 25.40 9.94
N LEU A 31 35.83 25.87 8.73
CA LEU A 31 35.25 27.04 8.07
C LEU A 31 33.72 26.97 8.09
N ALA A 32 33.08 28.02 8.60
CA ALA A 32 31.63 28.17 8.55
C ALA A 32 31.16 28.26 7.08
N PRO A 33 30.05 27.60 6.71
CA PRO A 33 29.46 27.77 5.38
C PRO A 33 28.91 29.20 5.23
N PRO A 34 28.91 29.76 4.02
CA PRO A 34 28.50 31.15 3.79
C PRO A 34 27.02 31.32 4.14
N VAL A 35 26.73 32.31 5.00
CA VAL A 35 25.38 32.76 5.31
C VAL A 35 24.81 33.41 4.05
N ILE A 36 23.96 32.68 3.34
CA ILE A 36 23.13 33.23 2.26
C ILE A 36 22.12 34.18 2.94
N PRO A 37 22.05 35.47 2.58
CA PRO A 37 21.07 36.38 3.16
C PRO A 37 19.66 35.83 2.88
N PRO A 38 18.71 35.97 3.83
CA PRO A 38 17.36 35.51 3.60
C PRO A 38 16.82 36.25 2.37
N TYR A 39 16.55 35.49 1.30
CA TYR A 39 15.77 35.97 0.18
C TYR A 39 14.39 36.32 0.73
N ASN A 40 14.17 37.60 0.93
CA ASN A 40 12.88 38.14 1.32
C ASN A 40 12.20 38.58 0.02
N PRO A 41 11.37 37.75 -0.63
CA PRO A 41 10.58 38.25 -1.74
C PRO A 41 9.65 39.31 -1.13
N ALA A 42 9.82 40.55 -1.59
CA ALA A 42 8.83 41.59 -1.35
C ALA A 42 7.43 41.01 -1.67
N PRO A 43 6.38 41.34 -0.90
CA PRO A 43 5.06 40.80 -1.14
C PRO A 43 4.53 41.34 -2.47
N THR A 44 4.77 40.61 -3.56
CA THR A 44 4.07 40.82 -4.82
C THR A 44 2.59 40.59 -4.52
N ARG A 45 1.77 41.64 -4.69
CA ARG A 45 0.32 41.63 -4.49
C ARG A 45 -0.30 40.36 -5.10
N GLN A 46 -0.55 39.33 -4.29
CA GLN A 46 -1.14 38.08 -4.74
C GLN A 46 -2.66 38.28 -4.92
N SER A 47 -3.08 38.64 -6.13
CA SER A 47 -4.40 38.20 -6.61
C SER A 47 -4.28 36.72 -6.99
N GLY A 48 -4.20 35.86 -5.96
CA GLY A 48 -4.03 34.41 -6.12
C GLY A 48 -5.34 33.63 -6.03
N PHE A 49 -5.22 32.31 -6.18
CA PHE A 49 -6.31 31.35 -5.96
C PHE A 49 -7.11 31.67 -4.69
N PRO A 50 -8.45 31.52 -4.67
CA PRO A 50 -9.31 30.98 -5.74
C PRO A 50 -9.77 32.02 -6.78
N MET A 51 -9.31 33.27 -6.70
CA MET A 51 -9.80 34.37 -7.52
C MET A 51 -8.67 35.09 -8.26
N PHE A 52 -8.19 34.49 -9.35
CA PHE A 52 -7.13 35.09 -10.17
C PHE A 52 -7.62 36.35 -10.88
N HIS A 53 -6.84 37.43 -10.85
CA HIS A 53 -7.20 38.69 -11.49
C HIS A 53 -7.39 38.56 -13.01
N ASP A 54 -6.61 37.70 -13.63
CA ASP A 54 -6.49 37.40 -15.05
C ASP A 54 -7.27 36.15 -15.48
N GLY A 55 -7.87 35.42 -14.53
CA GLY A 55 -8.68 34.24 -14.82
C GLY A 55 -9.82 34.55 -15.78
N ASP A 56 -10.06 33.64 -16.72
CA ASP A 56 -11.06 33.76 -17.78
C ASP A 56 -12.26 32.82 -17.64
N VAL A 57 -12.24 31.93 -16.65
CA VAL A 57 -13.34 31.04 -16.29
C VAL A 57 -13.85 31.39 -14.90
N LEU A 58 -15.14 31.70 -14.78
CA LEU A 58 -15.82 31.82 -13.50
C LEU A 58 -16.64 30.56 -13.21
N ILE A 59 -16.22 29.78 -12.23
CA ILE A 59 -16.98 28.62 -11.73
C ILE A 59 -17.78 29.06 -10.50
N VAL A 60 -19.06 28.69 -10.46
CA VAL A 60 -19.95 29.01 -9.33
C VAL A 60 -20.59 27.75 -8.79
N SER A 61 -20.49 27.54 -7.48
CA SER A 61 -21.13 26.43 -6.77
C SER A 61 -22.59 26.71 -6.42
N PRO A 62 -23.40 25.67 -6.14
CA PRO A 62 -24.79 25.86 -5.70
C PRO A 62 -24.94 26.72 -4.43
N THR A 63 -23.95 26.72 -3.53
CA THR A 63 -23.93 27.61 -2.34
C THR A 63 -23.42 29.02 -2.64
N GLY A 64 -23.10 29.33 -3.90
CA GLY A 64 -22.56 30.62 -4.31
C GLY A 64 -21.05 30.80 -4.12
N LYS A 65 -20.30 29.75 -3.76
CA LYS A 65 -18.83 29.82 -3.75
C LYS A 65 -18.33 29.99 -5.18
N GLN A 66 -17.33 30.84 -5.38
CA GLN A 66 -16.81 31.17 -6.71
C GLN A 66 -15.33 30.83 -6.81
N TRP A 67 -14.93 30.37 -8.00
CA TRP A 67 -13.54 30.25 -8.39
C TRP A 67 -13.35 30.95 -9.73
N LYS A 68 -12.41 31.91 -9.79
CA LYS A 68 -12.01 32.58 -11.03
C LYS A 68 -10.66 32.02 -11.45
N LEU A 69 -10.68 31.15 -12.46
CA LEU A 69 -9.60 30.27 -12.91
C LEU A 69 -9.31 30.47 -14.40
N HIS A 70 -8.34 29.71 -14.95
CA HIS A 70 -7.88 29.77 -16.33
C HIS A 70 -8.36 28.56 -17.15
N SER A 71 -8.99 28.82 -18.29
CA SER A 71 -9.54 27.83 -19.22
C SER A 71 -8.46 26.87 -19.70
N LEU A 72 -7.27 27.38 -20.02
CA LEU A 72 -6.12 26.59 -20.46
C LEU A 72 -5.71 25.55 -19.40
N ILE A 73 -5.59 25.96 -18.13
CA ILE A 73 -5.20 25.07 -17.03
C ILE A 73 -6.27 23.99 -16.82
N LEU A 74 -7.55 24.39 -16.78
CA LEU A 74 -8.66 23.45 -16.61
C LEU A 74 -8.74 22.44 -17.76
N ALA A 75 -8.56 22.89 -19.01
CA ALA A 75 -8.61 22.06 -20.21
C ALA A 75 -7.42 21.09 -20.30
N GLN A 76 -6.22 21.52 -19.91
CA GLN A 76 -5.05 20.64 -19.85
C GLN A 76 -5.17 19.60 -18.75
N ALA A 77 -5.72 19.97 -17.60
CA ALA A 77 -5.82 19.13 -16.42
C ALA A 77 -6.94 18.08 -16.51
N SER A 78 -8.03 18.37 -17.23
CA SER A 78 -9.22 17.53 -17.29
C SER A 78 -9.78 17.47 -18.72
N PRO A 79 -9.79 16.29 -19.37
CA PRO A 79 -10.44 16.10 -20.66
C PRO A 79 -11.94 16.42 -20.63
N VAL A 80 -12.59 16.18 -19.48
CA VAL A 80 -14.02 16.49 -19.28
C VAL A 80 -14.23 18.00 -19.28
N LEU A 81 -13.45 18.76 -18.49
CA LEU A 81 -13.52 20.22 -18.49
C LEU A 81 -13.12 20.81 -19.85
N ASN A 82 -12.12 20.24 -20.52
CA ASN A 82 -11.75 20.63 -21.88
C ASN A 82 -12.93 20.53 -22.83
N LYS A 83 -13.64 19.39 -22.83
CA LYS A 83 -14.83 19.20 -23.67
C LYS A 83 -15.91 20.22 -23.35
N ILE A 84 -16.17 20.48 -22.07
CA ILE A 84 -17.18 21.46 -21.63
C ILE A 84 -16.81 22.87 -22.14
N LEU A 85 -15.57 23.29 -21.95
CA LEU A 85 -15.07 24.60 -22.39
C LEU A 85 -15.02 24.73 -23.91
N ALA A 86 -14.63 23.67 -24.64
CA ALA A 86 -14.59 23.67 -26.10
C ALA A 86 -15.98 23.81 -26.74
N THR A 87 -17.03 23.35 -26.06
CA THR A 87 -18.43 23.50 -26.51
C THR A 87 -19.11 24.76 -25.98
N ALA A 88 -18.48 25.50 -25.08
CA ALA A 88 -19.05 26.69 -24.48
C ALA A 88 -18.92 27.90 -25.44
N GLU A 89 -19.99 28.70 -25.55
CA GLU A 89 -19.91 29.98 -26.23
C GLU A 89 -19.16 31.01 -25.37
N PRO A 90 -18.01 31.55 -25.81
CA PRO A 90 -17.26 32.54 -25.06
C PRO A 90 -17.99 33.89 -25.06
N ALA A 91 -17.96 34.58 -23.92
CA ALA A 91 -18.50 35.93 -23.84
C ALA A 91 -17.69 36.92 -24.69
N HIS A 92 -18.40 37.79 -25.40
CA HIS A 92 -17.79 38.85 -26.19
C HIS A 92 -17.44 40.05 -25.30
N LEU A 93 -16.16 40.22 -24.97
CA LEU A 93 -15.67 41.37 -24.19
C LEU A 93 -15.43 42.58 -25.11
N THR A 94 -16.14 43.69 -24.85
CA THR A 94 -15.93 44.95 -25.57
C THR A 94 -14.65 45.65 -25.12
N LYS A 95 -14.16 46.65 -25.89
CA LYS A 95 -13.01 47.47 -25.48
C LYS A 95 -13.21 48.10 -24.09
N LYS A 96 -14.42 48.61 -23.83
CA LYS A 96 -14.82 49.17 -22.53
C LYS A 96 -14.76 48.13 -21.39
N ASP A 97 -15.12 46.88 -21.67
CA ASP A 97 -15.04 45.80 -20.68
C ASP A 97 -13.60 45.44 -20.33
N ARG A 98 -12.71 45.44 -21.34
CA ARG A 98 -11.27 45.22 -21.15
C ARG A 98 -10.62 46.38 -20.39
N ASP A 99 -10.99 47.63 -20.72
CA ASP A 99 -10.55 48.83 -20.00
C ASP A 99 -11.05 48.82 -18.53
N ALA A 100 -12.19 48.17 -18.27
CA ALA A 100 -12.72 47.94 -16.92
C ALA A 100 -12.14 46.70 -16.21
N GLY A 101 -11.16 46.01 -16.81
CA GLY A 101 -10.49 44.84 -16.23
C GLY A 101 -11.33 43.57 -16.20
N LYS A 102 -12.40 43.45 -17.00
CA LYS A 102 -13.15 42.20 -17.11
C LYS A 102 -12.37 41.20 -17.96
N THR A 103 -12.21 39.99 -17.43
CA THR A 103 -11.42 38.92 -18.07
C THR A 103 -12.22 37.64 -18.30
N ILE A 104 -13.44 37.53 -17.77
CA ILE A 104 -14.25 36.31 -17.83
C ILE A 104 -14.81 36.08 -19.24
N PHE A 105 -14.35 35.03 -19.90
CA PHE A 105 -14.89 34.52 -21.15
C PHE A 105 -15.93 33.41 -20.92
N PHE A 106 -15.71 32.56 -19.91
CA PHE A 106 -16.57 31.41 -19.64
C PHE A 106 -17.15 31.48 -18.24
N LYS A 107 -18.42 31.11 -18.10
CA LYS A 107 -19.05 30.94 -16.79
C LYS A 107 -19.61 29.53 -16.69
N LEU A 108 -19.13 28.79 -15.70
CA LEU A 108 -19.53 27.41 -15.43
C LEU A 108 -20.32 27.35 -14.13
N GLU A 109 -21.48 26.72 -14.19
CA GLU A 109 -22.29 26.39 -13.03
C GLU A 109 -22.02 24.94 -12.63
N MET A 110 -21.65 24.72 -11.37
CA MET A 110 -21.48 23.39 -10.82
C MET A 110 -22.86 22.79 -10.53
N ILE A 111 -23.10 21.59 -11.06
CA ILE A 111 -24.39 20.90 -10.98
C ILE A 111 -24.20 19.46 -10.49
N ASP A 112 -25.25 18.90 -9.89
CA ASP A 112 -25.29 17.48 -9.58
C ASP A 112 -25.44 16.66 -10.87
N ASP A 113 -24.74 15.53 -10.97
CA ASP A 113 -25.00 14.56 -12.02
C ASP A 113 -26.11 13.57 -11.56
N PRO A 114 -27.29 13.56 -12.20
CA PRO A 114 -28.41 12.70 -11.79
C PRO A 114 -28.06 11.21 -11.79
N LYS A 115 -27.09 10.78 -12.60
CA LYS A 115 -26.67 9.37 -12.69
C LYS A 115 -26.03 8.88 -11.40
N PHE A 116 -25.44 9.78 -10.61
CA PHE A 116 -24.71 9.44 -9.39
C PHE A 116 -25.54 9.61 -8.12
N LYS A 117 -26.80 10.04 -8.23
CA LYS A 117 -27.69 10.25 -7.06
C LYS A 117 -27.89 8.98 -6.22
N GLY A 118 -27.79 7.79 -6.82
CA GLY A 118 -27.89 6.51 -6.09
C GLY A 118 -26.65 6.17 -5.25
N VAL A 119 -25.46 6.57 -5.69
CA VAL A 119 -24.17 6.26 -5.04
C VAL A 119 -23.59 7.43 -4.23
N ASP A 120 -24.08 8.63 -4.50
CA ASP A 120 -23.73 9.87 -3.84
C ASP A 120 -25.00 10.70 -3.59
N PRO A 121 -25.88 10.25 -2.67
CA PRO A 121 -27.18 10.89 -2.44
C PRO A 121 -27.06 12.36 -2.01
N GLU A 122 -25.95 12.69 -1.35
CA GLU A 122 -25.63 14.03 -0.88
C GLU A 122 -24.94 14.90 -1.95
N GLY A 123 -24.58 14.31 -3.11
CA GLY A 123 -23.94 14.99 -4.22
C GLY A 123 -22.60 15.63 -3.84
N LEU A 124 -21.80 14.97 -2.98
CA LEU A 124 -20.56 15.56 -2.49
C LEU A 124 -19.39 15.46 -3.48
N ARG A 125 -19.36 14.38 -4.27
CA ARG A 125 -18.17 13.94 -5.02
C ARG A 125 -18.31 14.06 -6.51
N TYR A 126 -19.51 13.84 -7.04
CA TYR A 126 -19.76 13.76 -8.48
C TYR A 126 -20.51 15.01 -8.99
N LYS A 127 -19.81 16.15 -9.01
CA LYS A 127 -20.33 17.39 -9.61
C LYS A 127 -19.86 17.54 -11.05
N SER A 128 -20.81 17.78 -11.94
CA SER A 128 -20.59 18.16 -13.32
C SER A 128 -20.64 19.68 -13.47
N PHE A 129 -20.36 20.19 -14.67
CA PHE A 129 -20.34 21.62 -14.96
C PHE A 129 -21.17 21.93 -16.20
N ARG A 130 -22.00 22.96 -16.11
CA ARG A 130 -22.79 23.48 -17.22
C ARG A 130 -22.30 24.87 -17.60
N SER A 131 -22.02 25.08 -18.88
CA SER A 131 -21.74 26.43 -19.39
C SER A 131 -23.02 27.27 -19.40
N VAL A 132 -22.92 28.49 -18.89
CA VAL A 132 -24.01 29.47 -18.87
C VAL A 132 -23.49 30.81 -19.37
N GLY A 133 -24.37 31.66 -19.92
CA GLY A 133 -23.99 33.01 -20.33
C GLY A 133 -23.44 33.82 -19.16
N VAL A 134 -22.40 34.63 -19.37
CA VAL A 134 -21.73 35.37 -18.28
C VAL A 134 -22.68 36.31 -17.54
N SER A 135 -23.65 36.91 -18.25
CA SER A 135 -24.70 37.78 -17.71
C SER A 135 -25.85 37.05 -17.00
N SER A 136 -25.86 35.71 -17.02
CA SER A 136 -26.92 34.92 -16.36
C SER A 136 -26.95 35.21 -14.86
N ARG A 137 -28.13 35.48 -14.30
CA ARG A 137 -28.31 35.54 -12.84
C ARG A 137 -28.38 34.10 -12.35
N ILE A 138 -27.45 33.69 -11.50
CA ILE A 138 -27.51 32.38 -10.85
C ILE A 138 -28.52 32.50 -9.71
N LEU A 139 -29.43 31.53 -9.64
CA LEU A 139 -30.28 31.36 -8.48
C LEU A 139 -29.43 30.70 -7.39
N THR A 140 -28.67 31.51 -6.65
CA THR A 140 -27.98 31.00 -5.46
C THR A 140 -29.04 30.63 -4.44
N LEU A 141 -29.29 29.33 -4.28
CA LEU A 141 -30.04 28.84 -3.14
C LEU A 141 -29.27 29.28 -1.90
N PRO A 142 -29.91 29.98 -0.94
CA PRO A 142 -29.24 30.32 0.30
C PRO A 142 -28.63 29.04 0.87
N PRO A 143 -27.37 29.06 1.32
CA PRO A 143 -26.90 27.98 2.16
C PRO A 143 -27.92 27.90 3.31
N ASN A 144 -28.44 26.72 3.56
CA ASN A 144 -29.21 26.44 4.77
C ASN A 144 -30.69 26.88 4.83
N ILE A 145 -31.52 26.51 3.84
CA ILE A 145 -32.99 26.71 3.91
C ILE A 145 -33.64 25.84 5.02
N ASN A 146 -32.91 24.87 5.59
CA ASN A 146 -33.40 23.92 6.59
C ASN A 146 -32.76 24.03 7.99
N GLY A 147 -31.93 25.05 8.25
CA GLY A 147 -31.34 25.32 9.58
C GLY A 147 -30.20 24.40 10.05
N LEU A 148 -29.77 23.42 9.25
CA LEU A 148 -28.58 22.59 9.50
C LEU A 148 -27.39 23.19 8.75
N GLY A 149 -26.51 23.88 9.48
CA GLY A 149 -25.38 24.65 8.95
C GLY A 149 -24.58 23.94 7.85
N ASP A 150 -24.07 24.76 6.92
CA ASP A 150 -22.89 24.49 6.08
C ASP A 150 -22.73 23.01 5.63
N LYS A 151 -23.37 22.63 4.53
CA LYS A 151 -23.06 21.37 3.82
C LYS A 151 -21.68 21.50 3.13
N VAL A 152 -20.59 21.56 3.90
CA VAL A 152 -19.23 21.97 3.45
C VAL A 152 -18.49 20.92 2.62
N GLY A 153 -19.01 19.69 2.45
CA GLY A 153 -18.23 18.60 1.83
C GLY A 153 -17.71 18.91 0.41
N TYR A 154 -18.60 19.22 -0.54
CA TYR A 154 -18.19 19.35 -1.94
C TYR A 154 -17.37 20.61 -2.22
N ASN A 155 -17.69 21.74 -1.58
CA ASN A 155 -16.92 22.97 -1.78
C ASN A 155 -15.46 22.77 -1.39
N LYS A 156 -15.18 21.99 -0.34
CA LYS A 156 -13.83 21.64 0.09
C LYS A 156 -13.15 20.67 -0.89
N ILE A 157 -13.85 19.61 -1.31
CA ILE A 157 -13.33 18.65 -2.30
C ILE A 157 -12.93 19.37 -3.59
N TYR A 158 -13.80 20.22 -4.13
CA TYR A 158 -13.54 20.93 -5.37
C TYR A 158 -12.55 22.08 -5.21
N ASP A 159 -12.47 22.73 -4.04
CA ASP A 159 -11.39 23.67 -3.74
C ASP A 159 -10.03 22.98 -3.80
N ASN A 160 -9.91 21.81 -3.15
CA ASN A 160 -8.69 21.00 -3.18
C ASN A 160 -8.38 20.47 -4.58
N PHE A 161 -9.39 20.08 -5.34
CA PHE A 161 -9.24 19.66 -6.73
C PHE A 161 -8.66 20.78 -7.60
N PHE A 162 -9.24 21.98 -7.54
CA PHE A 162 -8.72 23.12 -8.27
C PHE A 162 -7.35 23.55 -7.75
N ARG A 163 -7.07 23.49 -6.44
CA ARG A 163 -5.71 23.74 -5.92
C ARG A 163 -4.68 22.84 -6.58
N CYS A 164 -4.94 21.54 -6.67
CA CYS A 164 -4.02 20.60 -7.29
C CYS A 164 -3.76 20.93 -8.77
N MET A 165 -4.76 21.41 -9.53
CA MET A 165 -4.55 21.87 -10.92
C MET A 165 -3.56 23.03 -11.05
N TYR A 166 -3.39 23.81 -9.98
CA TYR A 166 -2.44 24.91 -9.90
C TYR A 166 -1.16 24.53 -9.13
N ASN A 167 -0.92 23.24 -8.91
CA ASN A 167 0.18 22.74 -8.08
C ASN A 167 0.17 23.32 -6.65
N LEU A 168 -1.00 23.72 -6.16
CA LEU A 168 -1.21 24.16 -4.79
C LEU A 168 -1.56 22.95 -3.92
N LYS A 169 -1.03 22.94 -2.69
CA LYS A 169 -1.30 21.87 -1.72
C LYS A 169 -2.79 21.86 -1.32
N PRO A 170 -3.47 20.70 -1.30
CA PRO A 170 -4.83 20.58 -0.81
C PRO A 170 -4.87 20.80 0.71
N GLU A 171 -5.94 21.42 1.17
CA GLU A 171 -6.27 21.62 2.57
C GLU A 171 -7.05 20.39 3.06
N VAL A 172 -6.29 19.35 3.43
CA VAL A 172 -6.83 18.14 4.07
C VAL A 172 -6.88 18.39 5.58
N GLN A 173 -8.02 18.10 6.21
CA GLN A 173 -8.16 18.32 7.65
C GLN A 173 -7.36 17.25 8.40
N LEU A 174 -6.46 17.68 9.28
CA LEU A 174 -5.92 16.83 10.32
C LEU A 174 -6.99 16.76 11.41
N ASP A 175 -7.56 15.58 11.61
CA ASP A 175 -8.46 15.30 12.72
C ASP A 175 -7.68 14.69 13.89
N ASP A 176 -8.23 14.84 15.10
CA ASP A 176 -7.73 14.15 16.30
C ASP A 176 -8.11 12.66 16.32
N ASP A 177 -8.66 12.11 15.22
CA ASP A 177 -8.97 10.69 15.09
C ASP A 177 -7.65 9.90 14.98
N PRO A 178 -7.32 9.04 15.95
CA PRO A 178 -6.10 8.21 15.87
C PRO A 178 -6.08 7.28 14.65
N LEU A 179 -7.24 7.02 14.04
CA LEU A 179 -7.35 6.21 12.82
C LEU A 179 -7.47 7.04 11.54
N ALA A 180 -7.39 8.37 11.65
CA ALA A 180 -7.36 9.32 10.53
C ALA A 180 -8.48 9.10 9.51
N ARG A 181 -9.70 8.73 9.96
CA ARG A 181 -10.78 8.37 9.03
C ARG A 181 -11.22 9.54 8.19
N CYS A 182 -11.41 10.73 8.77
CA CYS A 182 -11.84 11.89 7.98
C CYS A 182 -10.75 12.29 6.99
N TYR A 183 -9.47 12.19 7.39
CA TYR A 183 -8.33 12.43 6.51
C TYR A 183 -8.33 11.50 5.29
N ILE A 184 -8.58 10.21 5.49
CA ILE A 184 -8.68 9.21 4.42
C ILE A 184 -9.91 9.49 3.54
N ILE A 185 -11.05 9.84 4.13
CA ILE A 185 -12.28 10.20 3.40
C ILE A 185 -12.04 11.43 2.52
N ASP A 186 -11.36 12.46 3.02
CA ASP A 186 -10.99 13.64 2.24
C ASP A 186 -10.13 13.26 1.02
N CYS A 187 -9.08 12.44 1.25
CA CYS A 187 -8.15 12.02 0.20
C CYS A 187 -8.84 11.17 -0.88
N THR A 188 -9.66 10.20 -0.45
CA THR A 188 -10.39 9.30 -1.36
C THR A 188 -11.54 10.02 -2.07
N GLY A 189 -12.22 10.97 -1.42
CA GLY A 189 -13.22 11.83 -2.04
C GLY A 189 -12.63 12.74 -3.13
N LEU A 190 -11.44 13.30 -2.89
CA LEU A 190 -10.70 14.06 -3.90
C LEU A 190 -10.31 13.19 -5.10
N LEU A 191 -9.83 11.96 -4.86
CA LEU A 191 -9.54 10.99 -5.93
C LEU A 191 -10.79 10.65 -6.75
N GLN A 192 -11.93 10.42 -6.09
CA GLN A 192 -13.20 10.13 -6.78
C GLN A 192 -13.68 11.30 -7.65
N ALA A 193 -13.59 12.53 -7.16
CA ALA A 193 -13.94 13.73 -7.94
C ALA A 193 -13.00 13.89 -9.16
N ALA A 194 -11.71 13.65 -8.98
CA ALA A 194 -10.74 13.71 -10.07
C ALA A 194 -10.93 12.61 -11.10
N GLU A 195 -11.23 11.38 -10.68
CA GLU A 195 -11.58 10.28 -11.56
C GLU A 195 -12.80 10.61 -12.41
N PHE A 196 -13.86 11.13 -11.79
CA PHE A 196 -15.08 11.54 -12.48
C PHE A 196 -14.82 12.58 -13.57
N LEU A 197 -13.85 13.47 -13.35
CA LEU A 197 -13.46 14.52 -14.30
C LEU A 197 -12.28 14.11 -15.20
N GLY A 198 -11.82 12.87 -15.15
CA GLY A 198 -10.70 12.38 -15.95
C GLY A 198 -9.36 13.06 -15.64
N ALA A 199 -9.16 13.48 -14.39
CA ALA A 199 -8.05 14.34 -13.94
C ALA A 199 -7.19 13.69 -12.85
N ILE A 200 -7.17 12.35 -12.76
CA ILE A 200 -6.32 11.60 -11.82
C ILE A 200 -4.83 12.01 -11.88
N PRO A 201 -4.20 12.19 -13.07
CA PRO A 201 -2.78 12.54 -13.14
C PRO A 201 -2.38 13.80 -12.37
N VAL A 202 -3.31 14.74 -12.20
CA VAL A 202 -3.09 16.02 -11.52
C VAL A 202 -3.05 15.86 -10.00
N ILE A 203 -3.82 14.91 -9.45
CA ILE A 203 -3.94 14.74 -7.99
C ILE A 203 -3.12 13.57 -7.46
N ARG A 204 -2.77 12.58 -8.29
CA ARG A 204 -2.24 11.28 -7.82
C ARG A 204 -1.03 11.40 -6.91
N VAL A 205 -0.02 12.17 -7.30
CA VAL A 205 1.23 12.32 -6.53
C VAL A 205 0.95 12.98 -5.17
N VAL A 206 0.06 13.98 -5.16
CA VAL A 206 -0.26 14.72 -3.94
C VAL A 206 -1.09 13.86 -3.00
N VAL A 207 -2.11 13.17 -3.50
CA VAL A 207 -2.97 12.28 -2.69
C VAL A 207 -2.18 11.09 -2.15
N GLU A 208 -1.34 10.47 -2.98
CA GLU A 208 -0.43 9.42 -2.54
C GLU A 208 0.47 9.91 -1.39
N ALA A 209 1.15 11.04 -1.58
CA ALA A 209 2.03 11.60 -0.55
C ALA A 209 1.28 11.90 0.76
N HIS A 210 0.02 12.31 0.69
CA HIS A 210 -0.82 12.53 1.87
C HIS A 210 -1.17 11.21 2.57
N LEU A 211 -1.55 10.16 1.84
CA LEU A 211 -1.86 8.85 2.41
C LEU A 211 -0.62 8.20 3.03
N LEU A 212 0.52 8.22 2.34
CA LEU A 212 1.77 7.60 2.83
C LEU A 212 2.29 8.24 4.12
N ARG A 213 1.98 9.52 4.39
CA ARG A 213 2.33 10.18 5.67
C ARG A 213 1.64 9.56 6.88
N LEU A 214 0.51 8.86 6.70
CA LEU A 214 -0.18 8.16 7.78
C LEU A 214 0.63 6.96 8.29
N ASN A 215 1.61 6.48 7.52
CA ASN A 215 2.52 5.40 7.88
C ASN A 215 1.77 4.17 8.44
N GLN A 216 1.99 3.80 9.71
CA GLN A 216 1.42 2.60 10.32
C GLN A 216 -0.11 2.61 10.36
N VAL A 217 -0.75 3.78 10.44
CA VAL A 217 -2.21 3.89 10.35
C VAL A 217 -2.71 3.43 8.99
N LEU A 218 -2.02 3.83 7.91
CA LEU A 218 -2.37 3.37 6.54
C LEU A 218 -2.17 1.86 6.40
N TRP A 219 -1.04 1.33 6.84
CA TRP A 219 -0.74 -0.11 6.71
C TRP A 219 -1.73 -0.97 7.48
N HIS A 220 -2.18 -0.50 8.66
CA HIS A 220 -3.27 -1.14 9.38
C HIS A 220 -4.56 -1.20 8.55
N HIS A 221 -5.03 -0.07 8.01
CA HIS A 221 -6.22 -0.02 7.15
C HIS A 221 -6.10 -0.92 5.91
N ILE A 222 -4.93 -0.95 5.26
CA ILE A 222 -4.68 -1.81 4.10
C ILE A 222 -4.72 -3.28 4.51
N SER A 223 -4.12 -3.64 5.64
CA SER A 223 -4.07 -5.03 6.10
C SER A 223 -5.44 -5.59 6.48
N GLU A 224 -6.33 -4.74 6.98
CA GLU A 224 -7.70 -5.11 7.34
C GLU A 224 -8.60 -5.25 6.10
N LYS A 225 -8.49 -4.34 5.13
CA LYS A 225 -9.41 -4.21 4.00
C LYS A 225 -8.72 -3.97 2.65
N ALA A 226 -7.73 -4.80 2.32
CA ALA A 226 -6.92 -4.68 1.11
C ALA A 226 -7.76 -4.60 -0.18
N GLU A 227 -8.92 -5.27 -0.23
CA GLU A 227 -9.87 -5.24 -1.34
C GLU A 227 -10.39 -3.83 -1.67
N ASN A 228 -10.51 -2.96 -0.66
CA ASN A 228 -10.97 -1.58 -0.84
C ASN A 228 -9.84 -0.66 -1.30
N TRP A 229 -8.59 -1.04 -1.04
CA TRP A 229 -7.40 -0.20 -1.27
C TRP A 229 -6.69 -0.50 -2.59
N ILE A 230 -6.76 -1.73 -3.11
CA ILE A 230 -5.97 -2.14 -4.29
C ILE A 230 -6.26 -1.27 -5.52
N HIS A 231 -7.52 -0.93 -5.78
CA HIS A 231 -7.91 -0.05 -6.89
C HIS A 231 -7.53 1.40 -6.65
N ILE A 232 -7.52 1.86 -5.39
CA ILE A 232 -7.06 3.20 -5.02
C ILE A 232 -5.55 3.29 -5.27
N ALA A 233 -4.79 2.32 -4.78
CA ALA A 233 -3.36 2.23 -4.99
C ALA A 233 -3.00 2.21 -6.48
N ALA A 234 -3.77 1.45 -7.28
CA ALA A 234 -3.57 1.39 -8.71
C ALA A 234 -3.85 2.71 -9.43
N LYS A 235 -4.95 3.41 -9.09
CA LYS A 235 -5.27 4.73 -9.65
C LYS A 235 -4.25 5.79 -9.26
N LEU A 236 -3.69 5.70 -8.06
CA LEU A 236 -2.62 6.60 -7.61
C LEU A 236 -1.26 6.27 -8.26
N HIS A 237 -1.14 5.09 -8.87
CA HIS A 237 0.12 4.48 -9.31
C HIS A 237 1.12 4.37 -8.15
N SER A 238 0.65 3.97 -6.97
CA SER A 238 1.48 3.84 -5.77
C SER A 238 2.01 2.42 -5.63
N PRO A 239 3.31 2.15 -5.91
CA PRO A 239 3.85 0.80 -5.81
C PRO A 239 3.82 0.27 -4.38
N LEU A 240 4.05 1.14 -3.39
CA LEU A 240 4.06 0.76 -1.97
C LEU A 240 2.70 0.27 -1.50
N MET A 241 1.65 1.07 -1.74
CA MET A 241 0.29 0.69 -1.36
C MET A 241 -0.18 -0.55 -2.12
N PHE A 242 0.14 -0.64 -3.42
CA PHE A 242 -0.30 -1.75 -4.26
C PHE A 242 0.34 -3.07 -3.83
N ARG A 243 1.66 -3.07 -3.58
CA ARG A 243 2.38 -4.24 -3.04
C ARG A 243 1.81 -4.68 -1.70
N GLU A 244 1.55 -3.74 -0.80
CA GLU A 244 0.94 -4.05 0.51
C GLU A 244 -0.43 -4.72 0.34
N CYS A 245 -1.30 -4.18 -0.52
CA CYS A 245 -2.58 -4.80 -0.83
C CYS A 245 -2.41 -6.23 -1.39
N MET A 246 -1.49 -6.42 -2.35
CA MET A 246 -1.24 -7.71 -2.98
C MET A 246 -0.74 -8.77 -1.99
N ILE A 247 0.09 -8.39 -1.03
CA ILE A 247 0.56 -9.27 0.06
C ILE A 247 -0.64 -9.89 0.80
N HIS A 248 -1.58 -9.05 1.23
CA HIS A 248 -2.74 -9.51 1.98
C HIS A 248 -3.76 -10.27 1.13
N LEU A 249 -4.06 -9.78 -0.08
CA LEU A 249 -5.03 -10.40 -0.97
C LEU A 249 -4.58 -11.81 -1.39
N VAL A 250 -3.32 -11.95 -1.80
CA VAL A 250 -2.76 -13.25 -2.21
C VAL A 250 -2.63 -14.19 -1.01
N GLY A 251 -2.20 -13.66 0.14
CA GLY A 251 -2.09 -14.43 1.39
C GLY A 251 -3.41 -15.02 1.86
N LYS A 252 -4.51 -14.26 1.69
CA LYS A 252 -5.87 -14.64 2.09
C LYS A 252 -6.69 -15.34 0.99
N TYR A 253 -6.20 -15.39 -0.25
CA TYR A 253 -6.97 -15.83 -1.43
C TYR A 253 -7.67 -17.19 -1.27
N HIS A 254 -6.97 -18.18 -0.70
CA HIS A 254 -7.52 -19.53 -0.49
C HIS A 254 -8.13 -19.75 0.89
N LEU A 255 -8.18 -18.71 1.73
CA LEU A 255 -8.81 -18.79 3.04
C LEU A 255 -10.31 -18.59 2.90
N LYS A 256 -11.07 -19.29 3.74
CA LYS A 256 -12.52 -19.11 3.78
C LYS A 256 -12.85 -17.67 4.19
N ASP A 257 -13.67 -17.00 3.39
CA ASP A 257 -14.06 -15.60 3.59
C ASP A 257 -12.83 -14.64 3.67
N GLY A 258 -11.70 -15.05 3.08
CA GLY A 258 -10.43 -14.32 3.18
C GLY A 258 -10.35 -13.07 2.30
N ILE A 259 -11.06 -13.07 1.16
CA ILE A 259 -11.19 -11.93 0.26
C ILE A 259 -12.64 -11.76 -0.17
N ASN A 260 -13.02 -10.51 -0.48
CA ASN A 260 -14.33 -10.21 -1.06
C ASN A 260 -14.19 -10.07 -2.59
N GLU A 261 -14.49 -11.15 -3.31
CA GLU A 261 -14.41 -11.17 -4.78
C GLU A 261 -15.38 -10.19 -5.44
N ASP A 262 -16.56 -9.96 -4.86
CA ASP A 262 -17.58 -9.06 -5.43
C ASP A 262 -17.07 -7.63 -5.49
N ILE A 263 -16.31 -7.18 -4.48
CA ILE A 263 -15.66 -5.87 -4.47
C ILE A 263 -14.56 -5.81 -5.53
N LEU A 264 -13.69 -6.83 -5.57
CA LEU A 264 -12.54 -6.86 -6.47
C LEU A 264 -12.95 -6.89 -7.95
N ARG A 265 -14.03 -7.61 -8.26
CA ARG A 265 -14.51 -7.87 -9.61
C ARG A 265 -15.67 -6.97 -10.01
N HIS A 266 -15.98 -5.95 -9.20
CA HIS A 266 -17.10 -5.07 -9.47
C HIS A 266 -16.93 -4.40 -10.85
N PRO A 267 -17.97 -4.39 -11.72
CA PRO A 267 -17.86 -3.87 -13.10
C PRO A 267 -17.36 -2.43 -13.22
N GLN A 268 -17.53 -1.62 -12.16
CA GLN A 268 -17.03 -0.24 -12.08
C GLN A 268 -15.50 -0.13 -12.26
N HIS A 269 -14.76 -1.20 -12.01
CA HIS A 269 -13.30 -1.21 -12.12
C HIS A 269 -12.80 -1.44 -13.55
N GLY A 270 -13.69 -1.82 -14.48
CA GLY A 270 -13.37 -1.97 -15.91
C GLY A 270 -12.17 -2.89 -16.16
N ASP A 271 -11.37 -2.54 -17.17
CA ASP A 271 -10.19 -3.31 -17.59
C ASP A 271 -9.10 -3.35 -16.51
N LEU A 272 -8.93 -2.27 -15.75
CA LEU A 272 -7.99 -2.21 -14.64
C LEU A 272 -8.34 -3.27 -13.57
N GLY A 273 -9.62 -3.41 -13.25
CA GLY A 273 -10.09 -4.45 -12.32
C GLY A 273 -9.80 -5.86 -12.82
N GLN A 274 -9.96 -6.10 -14.13
CA GLN A 274 -9.64 -7.40 -14.74
C GLN A 274 -8.13 -7.71 -14.68
N GLN A 275 -7.28 -6.71 -14.95
CA GLN A 275 -5.82 -6.87 -14.86
C GLN A 275 -5.39 -7.18 -13.42
N ILE A 276 -5.91 -6.44 -12.45
CA ILE A 276 -5.62 -6.66 -11.01
C ILE A 276 -6.09 -8.05 -10.59
N TRP A 277 -7.30 -8.46 -10.97
CA TRP A 277 -7.82 -9.78 -10.66
C TRP A 277 -6.95 -10.90 -11.24
N GLY A 278 -6.57 -10.78 -12.52
CA GLY A 278 -5.68 -11.76 -13.16
C GLY A 278 -4.33 -11.87 -12.46
N LEU A 279 -3.78 -10.76 -11.98
CA LEU A 279 -2.54 -10.76 -11.20
C LEU A 279 -2.72 -11.44 -9.82
N ILE A 280 -3.85 -11.21 -9.14
CA ILE A 280 -4.16 -11.88 -7.87
C ILE A 280 -4.23 -13.39 -8.06
N GLU A 281 -4.93 -13.87 -9.11
CA GLU A 281 -5.04 -15.30 -9.43
C GLU A 281 -3.67 -15.92 -9.74
N LEU A 282 -2.86 -15.22 -10.53
CA LEU A 282 -1.49 -15.64 -10.86
C LEU A 282 -0.64 -15.79 -9.60
N LYS A 283 -0.61 -14.76 -8.76
CA LYS A 283 0.18 -14.77 -7.51
C LYS A 283 -0.33 -15.77 -6.48
N ALA A 284 -1.64 -15.99 -6.42
CA ALA A 284 -2.22 -17.03 -5.57
C ALA A 284 -1.79 -18.43 -6.02
N LYS A 285 -1.76 -18.67 -7.33
CA LYS A 285 -1.23 -19.91 -7.91
C LYS A 285 0.26 -20.08 -7.60
N GLU A 286 1.08 -19.05 -7.78
CA GLU A 286 2.51 -19.08 -7.43
C GLU A 286 2.74 -19.41 -5.95
N LEU A 287 1.98 -18.80 -5.04
CA LEU A 287 2.05 -19.10 -3.62
C LEU A 287 1.66 -20.56 -3.32
N LYS A 288 0.62 -21.08 -3.98
CA LYS A 288 0.21 -22.48 -3.86
C LYS A 288 1.30 -23.43 -4.37
N ASP A 289 1.88 -23.15 -5.52
CA ASP A 289 2.95 -23.96 -6.10
C ASP A 289 4.21 -23.93 -5.21
N LYS A 290 4.53 -22.78 -4.61
CA LYS A 290 5.60 -22.65 -3.61
C LYS A 290 5.35 -23.51 -2.37
N LYS A 291 4.11 -23.55 -1.85
CA LYS A 291 3.74 -24.46 -0.74
C LYS A 291 3.93 -25.92 -1.09
N LEU A 292 3.46 -26.35 -2.26
CA LEU A 292 3.64 -27.72 -2.76
C LEU A 292 5.12 -28.10 -2.93
N HIS A 293 5.93 -27.15 -3.42
CA HIS A 293 7.37 -27.34 -3.55
C HIS A 293 8.04 -27.54 -2.18
N VAL A 294 7.72 -26.70 -1.20
CA VAL A 294 8.23 -26.82 0.17
C VAL A 294 7.81 -28.15 0.81
N GLU A 295 6.56 -28.57 0.65
CA GLU A 295 6.08 -29.87 1.16
C GLU A 295 6.86 -31.05 0.58
N ARG A 296 7.17 -31.00 -0.72
CA ARG A 296 8.04 -32.00 -1.38
C ARG A 296 9.45 -31.97 -0.79
N GLN A 297 10.04 -30.79 -0.68
CA GLN A 297 11.38 -30.62 -0.13
C GLN A 297 11.48 -31.13 1.30
N LEU A 298 10.47 -30.94 2.15
CA LEU A 298 10.47 -31.48 3.53
C LEU A 298 10.60 -33.02 3.57
N MET A 299 10.13 -33.72 2.55
CA MET A 299 10.23 -35.17 2.44
C MET A 299 11.53 -35.63 1.76
N GLU A 300 12.03 -34.87 0.80
CA GLU A 300 13.19 -35.24 -0.03
C GLU A 300 14.52 -34.68 0.51
N PHE A 301 14.48 -33.68 1.39
CA PHE A 301 15.67 -33.02 1.91
C PHE A 301 16.56 -33.97 2.71
N TYR A 302 17.85 -33.92 2.41
CA TYR A 302 18.92 -34.58 3.16
C TYR A 302 19.89 -33.51 3.66
N PRO A 303 20.14 -33.43 4.98
CA PRO A 303 21.15 -32.53 5.52
C PRO A 303 22.53 -32.82 4.94
N TYR A 304 23.27 -31.76 4.58
CA TYR A 304 24.60 -31.88 3.97
C TYR A 304 25.56 -32.73 4.83
N ARG A 305 25.46 -32.64 6.15
CA ARG A 305 26.27 -33.43 7.11
C ARG A 305 26.08 -34.95 6.99
N MET A 306 24.95 -35.40 6.43
CA MET A 306 24.65 -36.82 6.19
C MET A 306 25.02 -37.25 4.75
N CYS A 307 25.38 -36.29 3.89
CA CYS A 307 25.73 -36.54 2.50
C CYS A 307 27.23 -36.83 2.37
N HIS A 308 27.61 -38.09 2.55
CA HIS A 308 28.97 -38.54 2.32
C HIS A 308 29.22 -38.78 0.84
N LYS A 309 30.30 -38.20 0.30
CA LYS A 309 30.73 -38.37 -1.10
C LYS A 309 31.98 -39.21 -1.15
N GLU A 310 32.11 -39.98 -2.23
CA GLU A 310 33.39 -40.56 -2.61
C GLU A 310 34.35 -39.43 -2.99
N ASP A 311 35.56 -39.48 -2.46
CA ASP A 311 36.66 -38.66 -2.95
C ASP A 311 37.71 -39.55 -3.65
N ALA A 312 38.73 -38.93 -4.25
CA ALA A 312 39.74 -39.65 -5.02
C ALA A 312 40.52 -40.71 -4.20
N THR A 313 40.36 -40.74 -2.87
CA THR A 313 41.12 -41.58 -1.95
C THR A 313 40.26 -42.42 -1.01
N THR A 314 38.97 -42.12 -0.86
CA THR A 314 38.10 -42.75 0.13
C THR A 314 36.66 -42.92 -0.37
N VAL A 315 36.16 -44.15 -0.21
CA VAL A 315 34.74 -44.50 -0.37
C VAL A 315 34.12 -44.60 1.03
N PRO A 316 33.00 -43.93 1.32
CA PRO A 316 32.37 -44.00 2.63
C PRO A 316 31.97 -45.43 3.03
N GLY A 317 32.63 -45.96 4.07
CA GLY A 317 32.38 -47.31 4.57
C GLY A 317 31.26 -47.38 5.63
N ARG A 318 30.90 -48.61 6.04
CA ARG A 318 29.85 -48.89 7.05
C ARG A 318 29.99 -48.05 8.34
N ALA A 319 31.21 -47.84 8.82
CA ALA A 319 31.46 -47.13 10.07
C ALA A 319 30.98 -45.66 10.03
N ILE A 320 31.10 -45.00 8.88
CA ILE A 320 30.65 -43.61 8.71
C ILE A 320 29.14 -43.53 8.87
N TYR A 321 28.38 -44.39 8.17
CA TYR A 321 26.93 -44.43 8.29
C TYR A 321 26.44 -44.90 9.66
N ALA A 322 27.20 -45.77 10.35
CA ALA A 322 26.89 -46.18 11.71
C ALA A 322 27.00 -45.01 12.71
N ASN A 323 27.93 -44.08 12.50
CA ASN A 323 28.06 -42.88 13.33
C ASN A 323 26.86 -41.92 13.15
N ASP A 324 26.21 -41.94 12.00
CA ASP A 324 25.03 -41.14 11.70
C ASP A 324 23.71 -41.76 12.16
N ILE A 325 23.73 -42.90 12.86
CA ILE A 325 22.50 -43.66 13.16
C ILE A 325 21.43 -42.79 13.84
N TYR A 326 21.82 -41.90 14.77
CA TYR A 326 20.89 -40.99 15.43
C TYR A 326 20.37 -39.90 14.50
N LEU A 327 21.17 -39.43 13.53
CA LEU A 327 20.71 -38.49 12.49
C LEU A 327 19.70 -39.15 11.56
N TRP A 328 19.93 -40.41 11.14
CA TRP A 328 18.99 -41.19 10.34
C TRP A 328 17.66 -41.46 11.06
N GLN A 329 17.73 -41.81 12.35
CA GLN A 329 16.54 -41.97 13.20
C GLN A 329 15.77 -40.65 13.32
N SER A 330 16.46 -39.55 13.62
CA SER A 330 15.85 -38.23 13.74
C SER A 330 15.20 -37.74 12.44
N LEU A 331 15.87 -37.91 11.30
CA LEU A 331 15.31 -37.60 9.98
C LEU A 331 14.03 -38.42 9.70
N SER A 332 14.04 -39.70 10.07
CA SER A 332 12.88 -40.58 9.92
C SER A 332 11.71 -40.11 10.80
N LEU A 333 11.98 -39.70 12.04
CA LEU A 333 10.95 -39.16 12.94
C LEU A 333 10.36 -37.84 12.41
N CYS A 334 11.18 -36.93 11.89
CA CYS A 334 10.70 -35.71 11.23
C CYS A 334 9.80 -36.03 10.04
N ARG A 335 10.21 -36.94 9.14
CA ARG A 335 9.40 -37.35 7.98
C ARG A 335 8.11 -38.05 8.39
N GLN A 336 8.12 -38.83 9.47
CA GLN A 336 6.90 -39.44 10.01
C GLN A 336 5.95 -38.37 10.54
N TYR A 337 6.46 -37.34 11.23
CA TYR A 337 5.65 -36.20 11.66
C TYR A 337 5.04 -35.46 10.47
N PHE A 338 5.82 -35.14 9.43
CA PHE A 338 5.31 -34.49 8.22
C PHE A 338 4.26 -35.32 7.52
N SER A 339 4.51 -36.62 7.33
CA SER A 339 3.55 -37.55 6.73
C SER A 339 2.25 -37.61 7.53
N SER A 340 2.33 -37.64 8.87
CA SER A 340 1.15 -37.60 9.73
C SER A 340 0.38 -36.28 9.60
N ALA A 341 1.08 -35.14 9.53
CA ALA A 341 0.48 -33.84 9.32
C ALA A 341 -0.19 -33.73 7.94
N PHE A 342 0.41 -34.32 6.91
CA PHE A 342 -0.14 -34.39 5.56
C PHE A 342 -1.43 -35.22 5.53
N CYS A 343 -1.43 -36.42 6.13
CA CYS A 343 -2.62 -37.26 6.25
C CYS A 343 -3.75 -36.57 7.05
N ALA A 344 -3.40 -35.72 8.01
CA ALA A 344 -4.35 -34.93 8.79
C ALA A 344 -4.79 -33.63 8.09
N ASN A 345 -4.37 -33.37 6.85
CA ASN A 345 -4.64 -32.14 6.08
C ASN A 345 -4.19 -30.85 6.80
N LEU A 346 -3.13 -30.90 7.62
CA LEU A 346 -2.60 -29.73 8.33
C LEU A 346 -1.67 -28.85 7.47
N HIS A 347 -1.46 -29.22 6.21
CA HIS A 347 -0.52 -28.62 5.27
C HIS A 347 -1.23 -27.59 4.35
N HIS A 348 -0.84 -27.38 3.09
CA HIS A 348 -1.47 -26.37 2.20
C HIS A 348 -3.00 -26.48 2.05
N ARG A 349 -3.59 -27.61 2.43
CA ARG A 349 -5.04 -27.88 2.42
C ARG A 349 -5.76 -27.52 3.71
N ALA A 350 -5.04 -27.13 4.76
CA ALA A 350 -5.64 -26.68 6.01
C ALA A 350 -6.44 -25.39 5.80
N SER A 351 -7.33 -25.08 6.74
CA SER A 351 -8.17 -23.88 6.68
C SER A 351 -7.38 -22.57 6.72
N ASP A 352 -6.18 -22.58 7.29
CA ASP A 352 -5.21 -21.47 7.31
C ASP A 352 -4.20 -21.55 6.15
N GLY A 353 -4.44 -22.42 5.18
CA GLY A 353 -3.55 -22.70 4.06
C GLY A 353 -2.21 -23.31 4.47
N GLY A 354 -2.12 -23.92 5.65
CA GLY A 354 -0.95 -24.60 6.20
C GLY A 354 -0.03 -23.72 7.02
N LEU A 355 -0.40 -22.46 7.28
CA LEU A 355 0.46 -21.48 7.92
C LEU A 355 0.97 -21.94 9.30
N ALA A 356 0.09 -22.49 10.14
CA ALA A 356 0.45 -23.02 11.45
C ALA A 356 1.46 -24.17 11.33
N PHE A 357 1.30 -25.05 10.34
CA PHE A 357 2.24 -26.13 10.07
C PHE A 357 3.62 -25.61 9.66
N TYR A 358 3.70 -24.69 8.70
CA TYR A 358 4.99 -24.11 8.28
C TYR A 358 5.65 -23.33 9.41
N ARG A 359 4.88 -22.55 10.20
CA ARG A 359 5.40 -21.85 11.39
C ARG A 359 5.94 -22.80 12.44
N THR A 360 5.24 -23.92 12.65
CA THR A 360 5.70 -24.97 13.57
C THR A 360 7.06 -25.50 13.14
N ILE A 361 7.26 -25.77 11.85
CA ILE A 361 8.56 -26.21 11.32
C ILE A 361 9.61 -25.10 11.43
N GLY A 362 9.26 -23.86 11.06
CA GLY A 362 10.17 -22.72 11.09
C GLY A 362 10.62 -22.32 12.50
N ALA A 363 9.80 -22.59 13.51
CA ALA A 363 10.19 -22.43 14.92
C ALA A 363 11.21 -23.49 15.37
N ALA A 364 11.23 -24.66 14.72
CA ALA A 364 12.10 -25.81 14.98
C ALA A 364 11.99 -26.41 16.40
N ASP A 365 12.47 -25.67 17.41
CA ASP A 365 12.82 -26.10 18.76
C ASP A 365 11.73 -26.95 19.45
N ALA A 366 10.96 -26.33 20.37
CA ALA A 366 9.93 -26.99 21.15
C ALA A 366 8.57 -27.05 20.43
N SER A 367 8.50 -26.76 19.14
CA SER A 367 7.23 -26.62 18.41
C SER A 367 6.66 -27.97 17.93
N TYR A 368 7.51 -28.95 17.58
CA TYR A 368 7.10 -30.31 17.21
C TYR A 368 8.11 -31.35 17.68
N LEU A 369 7.71 -32.62 17.74
CA LEU A 369 8.54 -33.73 18.23
C LEU A 369 9.24 -33.39 19.56
N ARG A 370 8.45 -32.89 20.52
CA ARG A 370 8.88 -32.55 21.89
C ARG A 370 9.25 -33.81 22.67
N THR A 371 10.00 -33.64 23.75
CA THR A 371 10.38 -34.73 24.68
C THR A 371 9.18 -35.60 25.09
N VAL A 372 8.05 -34.97 25.45
CA VAL A 372 6.82 -35.69 25.83
C VAL A 372 6.25 -36.52 24.67
N THR A 373 6.34 -36.03 23.44
CA THR A 373 5.87 -36.79 22.26
C THR A 373 6.83 -37.90 21.84
N LEU A 374 8.10 -37.84 22.24
CA LEU A 374 9.09 -38.90 22.02
C LEU A 374 8.97 -40.05 23.02
N GLU A 375 8.25 -39.88 24.13
CA GLU A 375 8.03 -40.97 25.11
C GLU A 375 7.42 -42.21 24.43
N ARG A 376 6.44 -42.02 23.54
CA ARG A 376 5.83 -43.11 22.77
C ARG A 376 6.82 -43.84 21.85
N PHE A 377 7.81 -43.13 21.32
CA PHE A 377 8.89 -43.76 20.56
C PHE A 377 9.76 -44.61 21.49
N HIS A 378 10.14 -44.06 22.65
CA HIS A 378 10.95 -44.76 23.63
C HIS A 378 10.27 -45.95 24.32
N THR A 379 8.94 -46.05 24.32
CA THR A 379 8.23 -47.25 24.78
C THR A 379 8.23 -48.36 23.74
N SER A 380 8.38 -48.02 22.46
CA SER A 380 8.44 -49.00 21.36
C SER A 380 9.88 -49.41 21.04
N PHE A 381 10.85 -48.54 21.34
CA PHE A 381 12.26 -48.73 21.07
C PHE A 381 13.09 -48.39 22.32
N ASP A 382 13.50 -49.42 23.06
CA ASP A 382 14.31 -49.27 24.26
C ASP A 382 15.68 -48.66 23.94
N MET A 383 16.09 -47.71 24.78
CA MET A 383 17.36 -46.99 24.63
C MET A 383 17.96 -46.68 26.00
N SER A 384 19.29 -46.73 26.08
CA SER A 384 20.02 -46.25 27.26
C SER A 384 19.78 -44.75 27.48
N ALA A 385 19.96 -44.28 28.72
CA ALA A 385 19.87 -42.85 29.04
C ALA A 385 20.77 -41.99 28.13
N LYS A 386 22.01 -42.44 27.88
CA LYS A 386 22.93 -41.79 26.93
C LYS A 386 22.39 -41.77 25.51
N GLY A 387 21.81 -42.88 25.03
CA GLY A 387 21.21 -42.96 23.70
C GLY A 387 20.04 -42.02 23.51
N LYS A 388 19.18 -41.86 24.52
CA LYS A 388 18.07 -40.88 24.50
C LYS A 388 18.58 -39.44 24.34
N VAL A 389 19.64 -39.08 25.07
CA VAL A 389 20.28 -37.76 24.96
C VAL A 389 20.89 -37.54 23.57
N CYS A 390 21.59 -38.54 23.03
CA CYS A 390 22.17 -38.45 21.68
C CYS A 390 21.10 -38.29 20.60
N LEU A 391 19.99 -39.04 20.68
CA LEU A 391 18.88 -38.91 19.74
C LEU A 391 18.22 -37.54 19.81
N ALA A 392 17.95 -37.03 21.02
CA ALA A 392 17.37 -35.70 21.19
C ALA A 392 18.27 -34.60 20.58
N ALA A 393 19.59 -34.66 20.81
CA ALA A 393 20.53 -33.72 20.21
C ALA A 393 20.59 -33.82 18.67
N ALA A 394 20.56 -35.05 18.14
CA ALA A 394 20.49 -35.28 16.70
C ALA A 394 19.18 -34.74 16.11
N LEU A 395 18.05 -34.87 16.82
CA LEU A 395 16.76 -34.35 16.38
C LEU A 395 16.77 -32.83 16.26
N GLU A 396 17.28 -32.12 17.25
CA GLU A 396 17.40 -30.66 17.16
C GLU A 396 18.33 -30.22 16.02
N THR A 397 19.39 -31.00 15.75
CA THR A 397 20.26 -30.75 14.58
C THR A 397 19.48 -30.89 13.27
N ILE A 398 18.70 -31.96 13.11
CA ILE A 398 17.88 -32.17 11.90
C ILE A 398 16.80 -31.09 11.74
N LYS A 399 16.14 -30.69 12.83
CA LYS A 399 15.15 -29.61 12.82
C LYS A 399 15.78 -28.28 12.40
N ALA A 400 16.97 -27.97 12.90
CA ALA A 400 17.72 -26.78 12.50
C ALA A 400 18.07 -26.81 11.00
N ASP A 401 18.47 -27.96 10.47
CA ASP A 401 18.77 -28.14 9.04
C ASP A 401 17.50 -28.07 8.16
N LEU A 402 16.31 -28.39 8.69
CA LEU A 402 15.02 -28.31 7.98
C LEU A 402 14.36 -26.92 8.01
N LYS A 403 14.69 -26.07 9.00
CA LYS A 403 14.14 -24.72 9.15
C LYS A 403 14.29 -23.85 7.88
N PRO A 404 15.44 -23.85 7.17
CA PRO A 404 15.60 -23.11 5.92
C PRO A 404 14.60 -23.51 4.82
N VAL A 405 14.11 -24.76 4.81
CA VAL A 405 13.20 -25.26 3.77
C VAL A 405 11.87 -24.51 3.76
N VAL A 406 11.36 -24.11 4.94
CA VAL A 406 10.10 -23.35 5.05
C VAL A 406 10.31 -21.84 5.11
N LYS A 407 11.56 -21.37 5.21
CA LYS A 407 11.90 -19.97 5.51
C LYS A 407 11.22 -19.00 4.55
N ASP A 408 11.26 -19.29 3.26
CA ASP A 408 10.76 -18.37 2.22
C ASP A 408 9.24 -18.20 2.23
N LEU A 409 8.49 -19.14 2.82
CA LEU A 409 7.06 -19.00 3.06
C LEU A 409 6.74 -18.11 4.27
N LEU A 410 7.70 -17.95 5.18
CA LEU A 410 7.54 -17.26 6.46
C LEU A 410 8.14 -15.86 6.48
N ILE A 411 8.68 -15.38 5.35
CA ILE A 411 9.14 -14.00 5.21
C ILE A 411 7.92 -13.07 5.28
N ASP A 412 7.96 -12.12 6.21
CA ASP A 412 6.98 -11.03 6.24
C ASP A 412 7.46 -9.88 5.36
N ARG A 413 6.73 -9.61 4.27
CA ARG A 413 7.02 -8.49 3.36
C ARG A 413 6.09 -7.28 3.58
N SER A 414 5.19 -7.35 4.58
CA SER A 414 4.28 -6.26 4.91
C SER A 414 5.02 -5.05 5.50
N GLN A 415 4.51 -3.86 5.23
CA GLN A 415 4.97 -2.59 5.82
C GLN A 415 4.41 -2.36 7.25
N ALA A 416 3.43 -3.16 7.68
CA ALA A 416 2.87 -3.08 9.02
C ALA A 416 3.91 -3.51 10.07
N THR A 417 4.31 -2.57 10.91
CA THR A 417 5.19 -2.84 12.05
C THR A 417 4.43 -3.66 13.07
N ARG A 418 5.04 -4.75 13.51
CA ARG A 418 4.50 -5.61 14.56
C ARG A 418 5.41 -5.58 15.77
N THR A 419 4.84 -5.21 16.93
CA THR A 419 5.50 -5.32 18.22
C THR A 419 5.30 -6.73 18.81
N PRO A 420 6.04 -7.14 19.85
CA PRO A 420 5.77 -8.42 20.53
C PRO A 420 4.34 -8.58 21.02
N ASP A 421 3.66 -7.46 21.31
CA ASP A 421 2.26 -7.41 21.75
C ASP A 421 1.26 -7.50 20.58
N THR A 422 1.72 -7.39 19.33
CA THR A 422 0.87 -7.47 18.15
C THR A 422 0.97 -8.86 17.53
N PRO A 423 -0.12 -9.64 17.46
CA PRO A 423 -0.08 -11.00 16.91
C PRO A 423 0.34 -10.99 15.44
N LEU A 424 1.09 -11.99 14.98
CA LEU A 424 1.41 -12.15 13.56
C LEU A 424 0.13 -12.28 12.71
N PHE A 425 0.21 -11.97 11.42
CA PHE A 425 -0.88 -12.23 10.48
C PHE A 425 -1.30 -13.71 10.52
N ASP A 426 -2.57 -13.97 10.35
CA ASP A 426 -3.17 -15.30 10.24
C ASP A 426 -3.11 -15.88 8.81
N HIS A 427 -2.44 -15.16 7.90
CA HIS A 427 -2.24 -15.53 6.51
C HIS A 427 -0.78 -15.32 6.10
N PHE A 428 -0.42 -15.79 4.90
CA PHE A 428 0.93 -15.65 4.36
C PHE A 428 1.18 -14.21 3.91
N THR A 429 2.38 -13.68 4.20
CA THR A 429 2.78 -12.34 3.76
C THR A 429 4.07 -12.33 2.93
N CYS A 430 4.44 -13.50 2.39
CA CYS A 430 5.68 -13.69 1.64
C CYS A 430 5.60 -13.32 0.15
N THR A 431 4.44 -12.88 -0.33
CA THR A 431 4.18 -12.52 -1.73
C THR A 431 5.05 -11.34 -2.16
N GLU A 432 5.63 -11.44 -3.35
CA GLU A 432 6.43 -10.40 -3.97
C GLU A 432 5.80 -9.99 -5.30
N VAL A 433 5.72 -8.69 -5.52
CA VAL A 433 5.24 -8.09 -6.77
C VAL A 433 6.33 -7.16 -7.31
N LEU A 434 6.85 -7.49 -8.47
CA LEU A 434 7.92 -6.77 -9.16
C LEU A 434 7.38 -5.51 -9.83
N ASP A 435 8.27 -4.60 -10.25
CA ASP A 435 7.85 -3.35 -10.91
C ASP A 435 7.18 -3.63 -12.26
N GLU A 436 7.63 -4.66 -12.97
CA GLU A 436 7.11 -5.09 -14.27
C GLU A 436 5.71 -5.68 -14.20
N GLU A 437 5.28 -6.06 -12.99
CA GLU A 437 3.96 -6.66 -12.73
C GLU A 437 2.92 -5.60 -12.33
N LEU A 438 3.31 -4.34 -12.16
CA LEU A 438 2.39 -3.26 -11.84
C LEU A 438 1.46 -2.97 -13.04
N PRO A 439 0.15 -2.80 -12.85
CA PRO A 439 -0.81 -2.57 -13.95
C PRO A 439 -0.50 -1.34 -14.82
N TRP A 440 0.27 -0.38 -14.30
CA TRP A 440 0.69 0.85 -14.98
C TRP A 440 2.16 0.85 -15.40
N TYR A 441 2.82 -0.32 -15.36
CA TYR A 441 4.20 -0.43 -15.81
C TYR A 441 4.31 -0.11 -17.30
N GLU A 442 5.21 0.81 -17.65
CA GLU A 442 5.59 1.11 -19.03
C GLU A 442 7.04 0.64 -19.22
N PRO A 443 7.31 -0.30 -20.15
CA PRO A 443 8.67 -0.75 -20.39
C PRO A 443 9.53 0.43 -20.88
N PRO A 444 10.81 0.52 -20.44
CA PRO A 444 11.69 1.57 -20.91
C PRO A 444 11.78 1.52 -22.45
N ALA A 445 11.73 2.70 -23.07
CA ALA A 445 11.85 2.81 -24.53
C ALA A 445 13.10 2.07 -25.00
N GLN A 446 12.92 1.09 -25.88
CA GLN A 446 14.05 0.42 -26.53
C GLN A 446 14.73 1.46 -27.42
N TYR A 447 15.85 2.01 -26.95
CA TYR A 447 16.76 2.75 -27.82
C TYR A 447 17.25 1.76 -28.87
N LYS A 448 16.89 1.99 -30.13
CA LYS A 448 17.48 1.23 -31.23
C LYS A 448 18.94 1.68 -31.33
N ASP A 449 19.86 0.72 -31.41
CA ASP A 449 21.31 0.98 -31.57
C ASP A 449 21.65 1.88 -32.77
N GLU A 450 20.71 2.09 -33.70
CA GLU A 450 20.85 3.02 -34.82
C GLU A 450 21.01 4.49 -34.38
N ASP A 451 20.48 4.89 -33.22
CA ASP A 451 20.59 6.27 -32.70
C ASP A 451 21.96 6.55 -32.07
N LEU A 452 22.73 5.52 -31.70
CA LEU A 452 24.09 5.65 -31.17
C LEU A 452 25.15 5.87 -32.26
N ASN A 453 24.87 5.44 -33.50
CA ASN A 453 25.77 5.63 -34.64
C ASN A 453 25.77 7.06 -35.22
N MET A 454 24.83 7.92 -34.79
CA MET A 454 24.74 9.32 -35.23
C MET A 454 25.65 10.26 -34.41
N LEU A 455 26.31 9.76 -33.35
CA LEU A 455 27.19 10.54 -32.47
C LEU A 455 28.69 10.19 -32.60
N GLY A 456 29.06 9.22 -33.44
CA GLY A 456 30.44 8.71 -33.57
C GLY A 456 31.22 9.16 -34.81
N GLY A 457 30.70 10.12 -35.59
CA GLY A 457 31.08 10.31 -36.99
C GLY A 457 31.96 11.50 -37.36
N GLU A 458 32.58 12.26 -36.44
CA GLU A 458 33.53 13.33 -36.83
C GLU A 458 34.65 13.52 -35.79
N ASN A 459 35.75 12.76 -35.92
CA ASN A 459 37.12 13.27 -35.77
C ASN A 459 38.16 12.16 -35.97
N SER A 460 38.69 12.06 -37.18
CA SER A 460 40.01 11.48 -37.43
C SER A 460 40.66 12.18 -38.62
N GLY A 461 41.02 13.45 -38.41
CA GLY A 461 42.01 14.16 -39.21
C GLY A 461 43.36 14.14 -38.51
N SER A 462 44.25 13.24 -38.92
CA SER A 462 45.70 13.30 -38.73
C SER A 462 46.37 12.47 -39.81
#